data_AF-A0A9X1U4G3-F1
#
_entry.id   AF-A0A9X1U4G3-F1
#
_cell.length_a   1.000
_cell.length_b   1.000
_cell.length_c   1.000
_cell.angle_alpha   90.00
_cell.angle_beta   90.00
_cell.angle_gamma   90.00
#
_symmetry.space_group_name_H-M   'P 1'
#
loop_
_entity.id
_entity.type
_entity.pdbx_description
1 polymer ?
#
loop_
_entity_poly.entity_id
_entity_poly.type
_entity_poly.pdbx_seq_one_letter_code
_entity_poly.pdbx_strand_id
1 'polypeptide(L)' 'MDQAKYEEMKAMLQKLEDIKNSQESILDKINHVITDLFQHPDNELEKAMELAHQMASDNVDKIRSAIETYEIKFNKAQQS' A
#
# COMPACT_ATOMS: atom_id res chain seq x y z
N MET A 1 -7.07 8.59 -26.72
CA MET A 1 -7.95 8.84 -25.53
C MET A 1 -8.37 10.31 -25.43
N ASP A 2 -9.60 10.62 -24.99
CA ASP A 2 -10.02 12.00 -24.67
C ASP A 2 -9.54 12.49 -23.28
N GLN A 3 -9.54 13.82 -23.07
CA GLN A 3 -9.02 14.42 -21.84
C GLN A 3 -9.78 14.00 -20.59
N ALA A 4 -11.11 13.84 -20.66
CA ALA A 4 -11.92 13.51 -19.49
C ALA A 4 -11.57 12.10 -18.99
N LYS A 5 -11.46 11.15 -19.91
CA LYS A 5 -11.04 9.78 -19.62
C LYS A 5 -9.59 9.71 -19.10
N TYR A 6 -8.71 10.55 -19.63
CA TYR A 6 -7.32 10.64 -19.15
C TYR A 6 -7.26 11.07 -17.68
N GLU A 7 -7.94 12.16 -17.33
CA GLU A 7 -7.96 12.67 -15.95
C GLU A 7 -8.62 11.69 -14.98
N GLU A 8 -9.69 11.00 -15.42
CA GLU A 8 -10.34 9.96 -14.61
C GLU A 8 -9.37 8.83 -14.27
N MET A 9 -8.67 8.30 -15.28
CA MET A 9 -7.72 7.20 -15.06
C MET A 9 -6.50 7.63 -14.24
N LYS A 10 -5.99 8.85 -14.46
CA LYS A 10 -4.91 9.42 -13.65
C LYS A 10 -5.32 9.60 -12.20
N ALA A 11 -6.52 10.11 -11.95
CA ALA A 11 -7.06 10.26 -10.60
C ALA A 11 -7.24 8.89 -9.90
N MET A 12 -7.55 7.83 -10.65
CA MET A 12 -7.61 6.48 -10.10
C MET A 12 -6.22 5.98 -9.67
N LEU A 13 -5.19 6.16 -10.50
CA LEU A 13 -3.80 5.82 -10.15
C LEU A 13 -3.36 6.53 -8.88
N GLN A 14 -3.65 7.84 -8.77
CA GLN A 14 -3.29 8.61 -7.58
C GLN A 14 -3.95 8.06 -6.31
N LYS A 15 -5.24 7.68 -6.37
CA LYS A 15 -5.92 7.04 -5.24
C LYS A 15 -5.28 5.71 -4.85
N LEU A 16 -4.87 4.90 -5.82
CA LEU A 16 -4.19 3.62 -5.53
C LEU A 16 -2.84 3.86 -4.85
N GLU A 17 -2.08 4.84 -5.32
CA GLU A 17 -0.80 5.24 -4.74
C GLU A 17 -0.98 5.75 -3.30
N ASP A 18 -2.00 6.57 -3.05
CA ASP A 18 -2.34 7.05 -1.71
C ASP A 18 -2.68 5.91 -0.74
N ILE A 19 -3.40 4.88 -1.21
CA ILE A 19 -3.70 3.69 -0.40
C ILE A 19 -2.40 2.92 -0.09
N LYS A 20 -1.52 2.72 -1.08
CA LYS A 20 -0.23 2.05 -0.87
C LYS A 20 0.62 2.79 0.16
N ASN A 21 0.78 4.11 0.00
CA ASN A 21 1.54 4.96 0.92
C ASN A 21 0.97 4.91 2.35
N SER A 22 -0.35 4.80 2.48
CA SER A 22 -1.00 4.63 3.78
C SER A 22 -0.67 3.28 4.42
N GLN A 23 -0.56 2.19 3.64
CA GLN A 23 -0.11 0.89 4.16
C GLN A 23 1.36 0.91 4.55
N GLU A 24 2.23 1.56 3.78
CA GLU A 24 3.65 1.75 4.14
C GLU A 24 3.79 2.55 5.46
N SER A 25 2.99 3.61 5.65
CA SER A 25 2.95 4.34 6.93
C SER A 25 2.46 3.49 8.10
N ILE A 26 1.56 2.52 7.87
CA ILE A 26 1.12 1.58 8.90
C ILE A 26 2.26 0.63 9.28
N LEU A 27 3.02 0.12 8.30
CA LEU A 27 4.20 -0.71 8.56
C LEU A 27 5.22 -0.02 9.46
N ASP A 28 5.55 1.24 9.16
CA ASP A 28 6.49 2.03 9.97
C ASP A 28 6.02 2.16 11.43
N LYS A 29 4.73 2.43 11.64
CA LYS A 29 4.14 2.54 12.98
C LYS A 29 4.16 1.21 13.74
N ILE A 30 3.90 0.10 13.06
CA ILE A 30 3.99 -1.23 13.67
C ILE A 30 5.43 -1.54 14.06
N ASN A 31 6.40 -1.22 13.19
CA ASN A 31 7.83 -1.39 13.49
C ASN A 31 8.28 -0.58 14.71
N HIS A 32 7.76 0.63 14.91
CA HIS A 32 8.01 1.39 16.13
C HIS A 32 7.49 0.68 17.38
N VAL A 33 6.27 0.14 17.34
CA VAL A 33 5.72 -0.62 18.48
C VAL A 33 6.56 -1.88 18.77
N ILE A 34 6.94 -2.63 17.74
CA ILE A 34 7.82 -3.81 17.89
C ILE A 34 9.17 -3.40 18.49
N THR A 35 9.72 -2.25 18.08
CA THR A 35 10.97 -1.73 18.64
C THR A 35 10.85 -1.41 20.13
N ASP A 36 9.73 -0.78 20.53
CA ASP A 36 9.46 -0.46 21.94
C ASP A 36 9.31 -1.71 22.81
N LEU A 37 8.76 -2.80 22.25
CA LEU A 37 8.63 -4.09 22.94
C LEU A 37 9.98 -4.73 23.30
N PHE A 38 11.07 -4.41 22.60
CA PHE A 38 12.41 -4.86 23.03
C PHE A 38 12.83 -4.30 24.39
N GLN A 39 12.34 -3.11 24.76
CA GLN A 39 12.60 -2.50 26.07
C GLN A 39 11.56 -2.94 27.11
N HIS A 40 10.32 -3.19 26.66
CA HIS A 40 9.19 -3.57 27.51
C HIS A 40 8.49 -4.81 26.94
N PRO A 41 9.02 -6.03 27.18
CA PRO A 41 8.52 -7.23 26.54
C PRO A 41 7.08 -7.57 26.93
N ASP A 42 6.24 -7.78 25.92
CA ASP A 42 4.90 -8.33 26.02
C ASP A 42 4.68 -9.30 24.85
N ASN A 43 4.69 -10.60 25.17
CA ASN A 43 4.64 -11.67 24.16
C ASN A 43 3.31 -11.73 23.41
N GLU A 44 2.21 -11.27 24.01
CA GLU A 44 0.90 -11.27 23.35
C GLU A 44 0.82 -10.09 22.37
N LEU A 45 1.30 -8.92 22.80
CA LEU A 45 1.35 -7.74 21.96
C LEU A 45 2.35 -7.90 20.80
N GLU A 46 3.52 -8.50 21.03
CA GLU A 46 4.52 -8.79 19.99
C GLU A 46 3.92 -9.62 18.86
N LYS A 47 3.30 -10.76 19.19
CA LYS A 47 2.63 -11.63 18.19
C LYS A 47 1.54 -10.90 17.43
N ALA A 48 0.75 -10.07 18.12
CA ALA A 48 -0.29 -9.29 17.47
C ALA A 48 0.30 -8.27 16.48
N MET A 49 1.41 -7.63 16.83
CA MET A 49 2.10 -6.66 15.96
C MET A 49 2.81 -7.34 14.79
N GLU A 50 3.44 -8.50 14.98
CA GLU A 50 4.03 -9.28 13.89
C GLU A 50 2.96 -9.69 12.86
N LEU A 51 1.80 -10.15 13.33
CA LEU A 51 0.67 -10.48 12.44
C LEU A 51 0.18 -9.25 11.68
N ALA A 52 0.01 -8.11 12.38
CA ALA A 52 -0.39 -6.86 11.76
C ALA A 52 0.63 -6.39 10.71
N HIS A 53 1.94 -6.54 10.98
CA HIS A 53 3.01 -6.20 10.05
C HIS A 53 2.92 -7.07 8.79
N GLN A 54 2.75 -8.38 8.94
CA GLN A 54 2.60 -9.28 7.78
C GLN A 54 1.38 -8.91 6.93
N MET A 55 0.23 -8.65 7.57
CA MET A 55 -0.99 -8.27 6.84
C MET A 55 -0.83 -6.94 6.09
N ALA A 56 -0.19 -5.95 6.70
CA ALA A 56 0.08 -4.66 6.06
C ALA A 56 1.06 -4.82 4.88
N SER A 57 2.09 -5.67 5.04
CA SER A 57 3.06 -5.98 3.98
C SER A 57 2.38 -6.65 2.79
N ASP A 58 1.56 -7.67 3.05
CA ASP A 58 0.77 -8.36 2.01
C ASP A 58 -0.15 -7.39 1.27
N ASN A 59 -0.71 -6.39 1.98
CA ASN A 59 -1.54 -5.37 1.35
C ASN A 59 -0.73 -4.44 0.45
N VAL A 60 0.46 -4.00 0.87
CA VAL A 60 1.36 -3.19 0.02
C VAL A 60 1.63 -3.91 -1.29
N ASP A 61 1.98 -5.20 -1.24
CA ASP A 61 2.28 -5.98 -2.44
C ASP A 61 1.06 -6.16 -3.35
N LYS A 62 -0.11 -6.43 -2.77
CA LYS A 62 -1.37 -6.53 -3.53
C LYS A 62 -1.73 -5.20 -4.22
N ILE A 63 -1.58 -4.08 -3.52
CA ILE A 63 -1.88 -2.76 -4.08
C ILE A 63 -0.88 -2.39 -5.16
N ARG A 64 0.42 -2.68 -4.96
CA ARG A 64 1.47 -2.48 -5.97
C ARG A 64 1.15 -3.25 -7.25
N SER A 65 0.78 -4.53 -7.15
CA SER A 65 0.38 -5.32 -8.32
C SER A 65 -0.87 -4.78 -9.02
N ALA A 66 -1.84 -4.25 -8.24
CA ALA A 66 -3.02 -3.59 -8.80
C ALA A 66 -2.68 -2.28 -9.53
N ILE A 67 -1.75 -1.48 -9.00
CA ILE A 67 -1.22 -0.27 -9.65
C ILE A 67 -0.55 -0.65 -10.98
N GLU A 68 0.41 -1.59 -10.98
CA GLU A 68 1.11 -2.03 -12.19
C GLU A 68 0.15 -2.51 -13.28
N THR A 69 -0.84 -3.33 -12.88
CA THR A 69 -1.88 -3.82 -13.79
C THR A 69 -2.71 -2.68 -14.38
N TYR A 70 -3.02 -1.66 -13.58
CA TYR A 70 -3.78 -0.51 -14.02
C TYR A 70 -2.95 0.43 -14.91
N GLU A 71 -1.68 0.65 -14.60
CA GLU A 71 -0.74 1.43 -15.42
C GLU A 71 -0.56 0.83 -16.82
N ILE A 72 -0.48 -0.50 -16.94
CA ILE A 72 -0.46 -1.17 -18.25
C ILE A 72 -1.71 -0.83 -19.06
N LYS A 73 -2.89 -0.82 -18.44
CA LYS A 73 -4.15 -0.45 -19.10
C LYS A 73 -4.16 1.02 -19.50
N PHE A 74 -3.69 1.90 -18.61
CA PHE A 74 -3.57 3.33 -18.85
C PHE A 74 -2.66 3.62 -20.05
N ASN A 75 -1.46 3.05 -20.07
CA ASN A 75 -0.47 3.24 -21.14
C ASN A 75 -1.01 2.75 -22.50
N LYS A 76 -1.66 1.57 -22.54
CA LYS A 76 -2.32 1.06 -23.76
C LYS A 76 -3.42 2.01 -24.26
N ALA A 77 -4.21 2.55 -23.33
CA ALA A 77 -5.28 3.46 -23.67
C ALA A 77 -4.78 4.83 -24.14
N GLN A 78 -3.58 5.27 -23.73
CA GLN A 78 -2.94 6.47 -24.26
C GLN A 78 -2.41 6.30 -25.69
N GLN A 79 -2.00 5.08 -26.05
CA GLN A 79 -1.48 4.73 -27.38
C GLN A 79 -2.59 4.44 -28.42
N SER A 80 -3.87 4.50 -28.02
CA SER A 80 -5.05 4.29 -28.85
C SER A 80 -5.91 5.54 -29.00
#